data_AF-A0A8J2L2Z7-F1
#
_entry.id   AF-A0A8J2L2Z7-F1
#
_cell.length_a   1.000
_cell.length_b   1.000
_cell.length_c   1.000
_cell.angle_alpha   90.00
_cell.angle_beta   90.00
_cell.angle_gamma   90.00
#
_symmetry.space_group_name_H-M   'P 1'
#
loop_
_entity.id
_entity.type
_entity.pdbx_description
1 polymer ?
#
loop_
_entity_poly.entity_id
_entity_poly.type
_entity_poly.pdbx_seq_one_letter_code
_entity_poly.pdbx_strand_id
1 'polypeptide(L)'
;DENGVEEEEDSDDPNVQGQGGVPTPPDSPSPGIHGDFEFDGRIIPDIDIYAIPSYPNAPRREIYFLAVIDVLTHYGVKKQAAKAAKTVKYGSNVEGISTCEPDQYAKRFLEFIHKAIE
;
A
#
# COMPACT_ATOMS: atom_id res chain seq x y z
N ASP A 1 -13.33 21.35 -32.63
CA ASP A 1 -12.51 20.26 -32.10
C ASP A 1 -12.26 20.49 -30.63
N GLU A 2 -13.26 20.09 -29.87
CA GLU A 2 -13.24 19.98 -28.42
C GLU A 2 -12.43 18.73 -28.06
N ASN A 3 -11.43 18.86 -27.21
CA ASN A 3 -10.93 17.74 -26.45
C ASN A 3 -10.66 18.23 -25.04
N GLY A 4 -11.66 17.98 -24.18
CA GLY A 4 -11.61 18.24 -22.76
C GLY A 4 -10.51 17.42 -22.10
N VAL A 5 -9.68 18.12 -21.34
CA VAL A 5 -8.98 17.52 -20.21
C VAL A 5 -9.79 17.98 -19.01
N GLU A 6 -10.73 17.16 -18.57
CA GLU A 6 -11.36 17.30 -17.26
C GLU A 6 -10.26 16.98 -16.24
N GLU A 7 -9.62 18.04 -15.73
CA GLU A 7 -8.75 17.95 -14.57
C GLU A 7 -9.65 17.66 -13.36
N GLU A 8 -9.69 16.40 -12.94
CA GLU A 8 -10.25 16.01 -11.64
C GLU A 8 -9.45 16.74 -10.55
N GLU A 9 -10.02 17.84 -10.06
CA GLU A 9 -9.52 18.60 -8.92
C GLU A 9 -9.67 17.75 -7.65
N ASP A 10 -8.72 16.86 -7.43
CA ASP A 10 -8.49 16.34 -6.09
C ASP A 10 -8.23 17.56 -5.20
N SER A 11 -8.97 17.77 -4.12
CA SER A 11 -8.98 19.02 -3.36
C SER A 11 -8.37 18.82 -1.96
N ASP A 12 -7.11 18.39 -1.90
CA ASP A 12 -6.32 18.47 -0.65
C ASP A 12 -5.95 19.93 -0.31
N ASP A 13 -6.90 20.69 0.21
CA ASP A 13 -6.65 21.94 0.95
C ASP A 13 -6.04 21.60 2.32
N PRO A 14 -4.81 22.06 2.64
CA PRO A 14 -4.18 21.79 3.92
C PRO A 14 -4.81 22.53 5.12
N ASN A 15 -5.91 23.29 4.94
CA ASN A 15 -6.51 24.11 6.00
C ASN A 15 -7.99 23.81 6.34
N VAL A 16 -8.56 22.69 5.90
CA VAL A 16 -9.87 22.25 6.41
C VAL A 16 -9.67 21.33 7.62
N GLN A 17 -9.58 21.95 8.80
CA GLN A 17 -9.89 21.27 10.07
C GLN A 17 -11.39 20.95 10.09
N GLY A 18 -11.78 19.84 9.48
CA GLY A 18 -13.16 19.35 9.45
C GLY A 18 -13.18 17.83 9.42
N GLN A 19 -13.25 17.21 10.60
CA GLN A 19 -13.68 15.82 10.84
C GLN A 19 -13.42 14.80 9.71
N GLY A 20 -12.15 14.56 9.38
CA GLY A 20 -11.74 13.47 8.49
C GLY A 20 -10.75 12.60 9.24
N GLY A 21 -11.15 11.36 9.57
CA GLY A 21 -10.34 10.44 10.36
C GLY A 21 -8.93 10.27 9.80
N VAL A 22 -7.95 10.13 10.70
CA VAL A 22 -6.61 9.67 10.35
C VAL A 22 -6.77 8.41 9.49
N PRO A 23 -6.16 8.30 8.29
CA PRO A 23 -6.24 7.07 7.50
C PRO A 23 -5.45 6.00 8.26
N THR A 24 -6.12 5.32 9.18
CA THR A 24 -5.61 4.11 9.80
C THR A 24 -5.68 3.00 8.76
N PRO A 25 -4.75 2.04 8.77
CA PRO A 25 -4.90 0.81 8.00
C PRO A 25 -6.29 0.21 8.25
N PRO A 26 -6.90 -0.46 7.25
CA PRO A 26 -8.15 -1.18 7.47
C PRO A 26 -7.98 -2.14 8.65
N ASP A 27 -9.02 -2.27 9.46
CA ASP A 27 -9.03 -3.26 10.54
C ASP A 27 -8.76 -4.65 9.95
N SER A 28 -8.01 -5.46 10.70
CA SER A 28 -7.83 -6.86 10.33
C SER A 28 -9.22 -7.51 10.19
N PRO A 29 -9.45 -8.34 9.16
CA PRO A 29 -10.72 -9.01 8.99
C PRO A 29 -11.05 -9.73 10.31
N SER A 30 -12.15 -9.32 10.94
CA SER A 30 -12.68 -10.06 12.08
C SER A 30 -12.99 -11.48 11.58
N PRO A 31 -12.78 -12.52 12.39
CA PRO A 31 -13.33 -13.83 12.08
C PRO A 31 -14.85 -13.68 12.10
N GLY A 32 -15.40 -13.36 10.94
CA GLY A 32 -16.83 -13.21 10.71
C GLY A 32 -17.50 -14.55 10.97
N ILE A 33 -18.77 -14.46 11.34
CA ILE A 33 -19.70 -15.56 11.64
C ILE A 33 -19.85 -16.44 10.39
N HIS A 34 -18.86 -17.28 10.11
CA HIS A 34 -18.96 -18.42 9.22
C HIS A 34 -19.22 -19.60 10.13
N GLY A 35 -20.48 -20.00 10.22
CA GLY A 35 -20.95 -21.05 11.12
C GLY A 35 -20.08 -22.30 11.01
N ASP A 36 -19.73 -22.87 12.16
CA ASP A 36 -19.19 -24.23 12.35
C ASP A 36 -18.13 -24.73 11.35
N PHE A 37 -17.38 -23.84 10.70
CA PHE A 37 -16.13 -24.23 10.06
C PHE A 37 -15.09 -24.28 11.17
N GLU A 38 -14.95 -25.45 11.80
CA GLU A 38 -13.70 -25.81 12.46
C GLU A 38 -12.57 -25.56 11.45
N PHE A 39 -11.88 -24.43 11.60
CA PHE A 39 -10.74 -24.09 10.76
C PHE A 39 -9.65 -25.11 11.05
N ASP A 40 -9.57 -26.15 10.22
CA ASP A 40 -8.66 -27.28 10.36
C ASP A 40 -7.20 -26.93 10.01
N GLY A 41 -6.93 -25.64 9.77
CA GLY A 41 -5.62 -25.11 9.40
C GLY A 41 -5.25 -25.35 7.95
N ARG A 42 -6.19 -25.76 7.09
CA ARG A 42 -5.95 -25.95 5.66
C ARG A 42 -6.29 -24.70 4.86
N ILE A 43 -5.44 -24.42 3.87
CA ILE A 43 -5.69 -23.37 2.87
C ILE A 43 -6.73 -23.91 1.88
N ILE A 44 -7.80 -23.14 1.65
CA ILE A 44 -8.80 -23.40 0.62
C ILE A 44 -8.49 -22.47 -0.55
N PRO A 45 -7.86 -22.93 -1.65
CA PRO A 45 -7.30 -22.04 -2.68
C PRO A 45 -8.30 -21.08 -3.33
N ASP A 46 -9.57 -21.46 -3.41
CA ASP A 46 -10.63 -20.65 -4.02
C ASP A 46 -11.11 -19.49 -3.13
N ILE A 47 -10.85 -19.58 -1.81
CA ILE A 47 -11.27 -18.59 -0.81
C ILE A 47 -10.04 -17.82 -0.31
N ASP A 48 -8.98 -18.55 0.02
CA ASP A 48 -7.75 -18.06 0.64
C ASP A 48 -6.71 -17.64 -0.42
N ILE A 49 -7.13 -16.83 -1.39
CA ILE A 49 -6.32 -16.48 -2.57
C ILE A 49 -5.01 -15.73 -2.24
N TYR A 50 -4.88 -15.20 -1.03
CA TYR A 50 -3.69 -14.50 -0.54
C TYR A 50 -2.85 -15.32 0.44
N ALA A 51 -3.26 -16.56 0.73
CA ALA A 51 -2.57 -17.41 1.70
C ALA A 51 -1.28 -18.00 1.15
N ILE A 52 -0.22 -17.90 1.97
CA ILE A 52 1.10 -18.44 1.70
C ILE A 52 1.50 -19.27 2.93
N PRO A 53 1.66 -20.60 2.81
CA PRO A 53 2.09 -21.41 3.93
C PRO A 53 3.55 -21.11 4.29
N SER A 54 3.88 -21.15 5.58
CA SER A 54 5.26 -21.11 6.04
C SER A 54 6.10 -22.25 5.44
N TYR A 55 7.41 -22.06 5.40
CA TYR A 55 8.35 -23.12 5.01
C TYR A 55 8.09 -24.43 5.79
N PRO A 56 8.14 -25.63 5.16
CA PRO A 56 7.75 -26.89 5.81
C PRO A 56 8.46 -27.21 7.13
N ASN A 57 9.71 -26.73 7.31
CA ASN A 57 10.50 -26.93 8.52
C ASN A 57 10.60 -25.65 9.38
N ALA A 58 9.70 -24.69 9.18
CA ALA A 58 9.63 -23.51 10.04
C ALA A 58 9.39 -23.94 11.51
N PRO A 59 10.02 -23.28 12.50
CA PRO A 59 9.84 -23.62 13.92
C PRO A 59 8.38 -23.59 14.38
N ARG A 60 7.57 -22.72 13.76
CA ARG A 60 6.13 -22.64 13.92
C ARG A 60 5.47 -22.72 12.55
N ARG A 61 4.41 -23.53 12.44
CA ARG A 61 3.58 -23.57 11.24
C ARG A 61 2.66 -22.35 11.23
N GLU A 62 2.79 -21.55 10.19
CA GLU A 62 2.03 -20.32 10.01
C GLU A 62 1.47 -20.27 8.59
N ILE A 63 0.40 -19.50 8.41
CA ILE A 63 -0.14 -19.14 7.10
C ILE A 63 -0.12 -17.61 7.05
N TYR A 64 0.63 -17.06 6.11
CA TYR A 64 0.71 -15.62 5.88
C TYR A 64 -0.32 -15.21 4.84
N PHE A 65 -1.06 -14.14 5.09
CA PHE A 65 -1.95 -13.55 4.11
C PHE A 65 -1.33 -12.23 3.65
N LEU A 66 -0.81 -12.19 2.43
CA LEU A 66 -0.09 -11.04 1.90
C LEU A 66 -0.77 -10.49 0.64
N ALA A 67 -1.03 -9.19 0.62
CA ALA A 67 -1.61 -8.49 -0.53
C ALA A 67 -1.02 -7.08 -0.64
N VAL A 68 -0.95 -6.56 -1.87
CA VAL A 68 -0.67 -5.13 -2.10
C VAL A 68 -1.98 -4.37 -1.95
N ILE A 69 -1.97 -3.32 -1.13
CA ILE A 69 -3.13 -2.44 -0.88
C ILE A 69 -2.80 -1.01 -1.30
N ASP A 70 -3.81 -0.13 -1.31
CA ASP A 70 -3.66 1.30 -1.61
C ASP A 70 -2.97 1.58 -2.97
N VAL A 71 -3.55 1.02 -4.03
CA VAL A 71 -2.98 1.10 -5.40
C VAL A 71 -3.58 2.22 -6.26
N LEU A 72 -4.57 2.95 -5.77
CA LEU A 72 -5.31 3.95 -6.55
C LEU A 72 -4.73 5.37 -6.44
N THR A 73 -3.63 5.55 -5.72
CA THR A 73 -2.97 6.86 -5.63
C THR A 73 -2.15 7.13 -6.89
N HIS A 74 -2.70 7.95 -7.79
CA HIS A 74 -2.01 8.33 -9.03
C HIS A 74 -0.90 9.38 -8.79
N TYR A 75 0.20 9.26 -9.51
CA TYR A 75 1.30 10.22 -9.49
C TYR A 75 1.03 11.39 -10.44
N GLY A 76 0.12 12.28 -10.04
CA GLY A 76 -0.26 13.48 -10.79
C GLY A 76 0.56 14.73 -10.47
N VAL A 77 0.12 15.86 -11.03
CA VAL A 77 0.78 17.18 -10.92
C VAL A 77 1.06 17.59 -9.47
N LYS A 78 0.13 17.33 -8.56
CA LYS A 78 0.33 17.61 -7.12
C LYS A 78 1.52 16.89 -6.52
N LYS A 79 1.67 15.58 -6.82
CA LYS A 79 2.76 14.76 -6.30
C LYS A 79 4.10 15.17 -6.94
N GLN A 80 4.08 15.57 -8.22
CA GLN A 80 5.23 16.14 -8.91
C GLN A 80 5.67 17.48 -8.29
N ALA A 81 4.73 18.38 -8.02
CA ALA A 81 5.02 19.66 -7.36
C ALA A 81 5.58 19.45 -5.95
N ALA A 82 4.99 18.54 -5.17
CA ALA A 82 5.50 18.18 -3.84
C ALA A 82 6.92 17.60 -3.89
N LYS A 83 7.22 16.76 -4.90
CA LYS A 83 8.58 16.25 -5.14
C LYS A 83 9.54 17.41 -5.46
N ALA A 84 9.19 18.29 -6.38
CA ALA A 84 10.02 19.44 -6.74
C ALA A 84 10.32 20.34 -5.53
N ALA A 85 9.29 20.66 -4.73
CA ALA A 85 9.45 21.46 -3.51
C ALA A 85 10.40 20.79 -2.50
N LYS A 86 10.27 19.48 -2.28
CA LYS A 86 11.16 18.72 -1.40
C LYS A 86 12.59 18.68 -1.94
N THR A 87 12.78 18.48 -3.24
CA THR A 87 14.10 18.51 -3.88
C THR A 87 14.78 19.87 -3.72
N VAL A 88 14.06 20.98 -3.85
CA VAL A 88 14.61 22.33 -3.63
C VAL A 88 15.01 22.52 -2.16
N LYS A 89 14.17 22.07 -1.22
CA LYS A 89 14.41 22.27 0.20
C LYS A 89 15.56 21.42 0.76
N TYR A 90 15.69 20.18 0.29
CA TYR A 90 16.58 19.19 0.88
C TYR A 90 17.74 18.79 -0.04
N GLY A 91 17.65 19.07 -1.34
CA GLY A 91 18.59 18.58 -2.36
C GLY A 91 18.17 17.22 -2.92
N SER A 92 18.72 16.88 -4.09
CA SER A 92 18.37 15.66 -4.84
C SER A 92 18.92 14.36 -4.24
N ASN A 93 19.91 14.46 -3.34
CA ASN A 93 20.66 13.32 -2.82
C ASN A 93 20.28 12.94 -1.38
N VAL A 94 19.16 13.46 -0.86
CA VAL A 94 18.72 13.11 0.49
C VAL A 94 18.04 11.74 0.47
N GLU A 95 18.71 10.77 1.09
CA GLU A 95 18.14 9.48 1.39
C GLU A 95 16.88 9.64 2.26
N GLY A 96 15.83 8.89 1.94
CA GLY A 96 14.60 8.85 2.74
C GLY A 96 13.51 9.85 2.34
N ILE A 97 13.64 10.61 1.24
CA ILE A 97 12.50 11.38 0.72
C ILE A 97 11.39 10.41 0.25
N SER A 98 10.18 10.57 0.81
CA SER A 98 9.03 9.72 0.48
C SER A 98 8.45 10.00 -0.92
N THR A 99 8.56 11.23 -1.41
CA THR A 99 8.09 11.61 -2.75
C THR A 99 9.13 11.21 -3.79
N CYS A 100 8.82 10.18 -4.57
CA CYS A 100 9.63 9.70 -5.68
C CYS A 100 8.74 9.35 -6.88
N GLU A 101 9.36 9.11 -8.03
CA GLU A 101 8.65 8.63 -9.22
C GLU A 101 8.13 7.19 -9.00
N PRO A 102 7.03 6.78 -9.67
CA PRO A 102 6.47 5.44 -9.54
C PRO A 102 7.50 4.32 -9.74
N ASP A 103 8.37 4.43 -10.75
CA ASP A 103 9.42 3.44 -11.03
C ASP A 103 10.43 3.30 -9.87
N GLN A 104 10.79 4.43 -9.26
CA GLN A 104 11.69 4.44 -8.11
C GLN A 104 11.00 3.86 -6.86
N TYR A 105 9.71 4.16 -6.66
CA TYR A 105 8.91 3.56 -5.59
C TYR A 105 8.85 2.04 -5.76
N ALA A 106 8.53 1.54 -6.96
CA ALA A 106 8.46 0.12 -7.26
C ALA A 106 9.79 -0.59 -6.97
N LYS A 107 10.92 -0.02 -7.41
CA LYS A 107 12.25 -0.57 -7.13
C LYS A 107 12.53 -0.65 -5.63
N ARG A 108 12.29 0.43 -4.89
CA ARG A 108 12.49 0.48 -3.43
C ARG A 108 11.59 -0.51 -2.70
N PHE A 109 10.34 -0.62 -3.13
CA PHE A 109 9.37 -1.55 -2.57
C PHE A 109 9.83 -3.00 -2.75
N LEU A 110 10.21 -3.39 -3.97
CA LEU A 110 10.72 -4.74 -4.24
C LEU A 110 12.01 -5.04 -3.48
N GLU A 111 12.96 -4.11 -3.45
CA GLU A 111 14.19 -4.26 -2.66
C GLU A 111 13.91 -4.46 -1.17
N PHE A 112 12.94 -3.73 -0.62
CA PHE A 112 12.54 -3.87 0.77
C PHE A 112 11.89 -5.24 1.04
N ILE A 113 10.90 -5.63 0.22
CA ILE A 113 10.20 -6.91 0.39
C ILE A 113 11.15 -8.10 0.23
N HIS A 114 12.08 -8.07 -0.73
CA HIS A 114 13.11 -9.10 -0.86
C HIS A 114 13.96 -9.23 0.40
N LYS A 115 14.43 -8.13 0.97
CA LYS A 115 15.25 -8.16 2.20
C LYS A 115 14.47 -8.58 3.45
N ALA A 116 13.17 -8.30 3.48
CA ALA A 116 12.34 -8.56 4.65
C ALA A 116 11.84 -10.02 4.72
N ILE A 117 11.78 -10.72 3.59
CA ILE A 117 11.26 -12.09 3.47
C ILE A 117 12.39 -13.13 3.36
N GLU A 118 13.64 -12.70 3.18
CA GLU A 118 14.83 -13.56 3.18
C GLU A 118 15.13 -14.21 4.55
#